data_AF-A0A385DCU1-F1
#
_entry.id   AF-A0A385DCU1-F1
#
_cell.length_a   1.000
_cell.length_b   1.000
_cell.length_c   1.000
_cell.angle_alpha   90.00
_cell.angle_beta   90.00
_cell.angle_gamma   90.00
#
_symmetry.space_group_name_H-M   'P 1'
#
loop_
_entity.id
_entity.type
_entity.pdbx_description
1 polymer ?
#
loop_
_entity_poly.entity_id
_entity_poly.type
_entity_poly.pdbx_seq_one_letter_code
_entity_poly.pdbx_strand_id
1 'polypeptide(L)'
;MGAHQLRIHRRAVRFRDGTDFGTGAVRLRPAEEARGRVEEVYDRARLATTGWPGRRAAHWAVRLAGHPHRRGGATSLRYAVREEAYGAVSGYALYRHTSVPDGSGGADPVVVLAALSRPAYGRCGGSWPGSLVSWLGYEGAVDEVLPWLLEDSRAVRSAPVGRLWVRLVDVGRALAGRSYAVPLDVVLEVRDAFCPWNAGRHRLRGDGDGVAVCEPTTAPADLRLDVAEPGAAFLGGTTLAALGAAGRVEELRPGVLARTSAAFRGDREPWYPGGWAFPLY
;
A
#
# COMPACT_ATOMS: atom_id res chain seq x y z
N MET A 1 0.95 -8.91 -3.70
CA MET A 1 1.58 -7.66 -3.22
C MET A 1 1.96 -7.83 -1.75
N GLY A 2 3.23 -7.55 -1.42
CA GLY A 2 3.72 -7.54 -0.05
C GLY A 2 3.38 -6.23 0.64
N ALA A 3 2.95 -6.30 1.89
CA ALA A 3 2.90 -5.21 2.84
C ALA A 3 3.68 -5.66 4.08
N HIS A 4 4.06 -4.74 4.96
CA HIS A 4 4.69 -5.11 6.23
C HIS A 4 3.73 -4.89 7.38
N GLN A 5 3.62 -5.88 8.26
CA GLN A 5 3.12 -5.66 9.61
C GLN A 5 4.28 -5.12 10.45
N LEU A 6 4.18 -3.85 10.84
CA LEU A 6 5.15 -3.16 11.67
C LEU A 6 4.69 -3.20 13.13
N ARG A 7 5.62 -3.50 14.04
CA ARG A 7 5.42 -3.43 15.48
C ARG A 7 6.53 -2.60 16.11
N ILE A 8 6.14 -1.61 16.89
CA ILE A 8 7.06 -0.69 17.56
C ILE A 8 6.76 -0.63 19.05
N HIS A 9 7.81 -0.71 19.88
CA HIS A 9 7.66 -0.54 21.32
C HIS A 9 7.77 0.94 21.65
N ARG A 10 6.78 1.52 22.35
CA ARG A 10 6.72 2.97 22.56
C ARG A 10 7.96 3.52 23.26
N ARG A 11 8.50 2.80 24.25
CA ARG A 11 9.70 3.24 24.99
C ARG A 11 10.97 3.29 24.12
N ALA A 12 10.96 2.60 22.98
CA ALA A 12 12.06 2.60 22.02
C ALA A 12 11.89 3.66 20.92
N VAL A 13 10.76 4.38 20.89
CA VAL A 13 10.53 5.48 19.96
C VAL A 13 11.36 6.69 20.40
N ARG A 14 12.51 6.87 19.76
CA ARG A 14 13.27 8.12 19.80
C ARG A 14 13.48 8.58 18.38
N PHE A 15 13.04 9.79 18.08
CA PHE A 15 13.20 10.37 16.75
C PHE A 15 14.57 11.00 16.63
N ARG A 16 15.15 10.96 15.42
CA ARG A 16 16.43 11.61 15.15
C ARG A 16 16.35 13.11 15.42
N ASP A 17 17.43 13.69 15.92
CA ASP A 17 17.54 15.14 16.11
C ASP A 17 17.23 15.90 14.82
N GLY A 18 16.54 17.03 14.95
CA GLY A 18 16.14 17.86 13.81
C GLY A 18 14.97 17.31 12.98
N THR A 19 14.31 16.22 13.41
CA THR A 19 13.08 15.76 12.76
C THR A 19 11.97 16.80 12.90
N ASP A 20 11.61 17.45 11.80
CA ASP A 20 10.50 18.39 11.76
C ASP A 20 9.16 17.66 11.68
N PHE A 21 8.31 17.86 12.70
CA PHE A 21 6.94 17.34 12.75
C PHE A 21 5.89 18.38 12.38
N GLY A 22 6.31 19.57 11.93
CA GLY A 22 5.45 20.72 11.71
C GLY A 22 4.75 21.18 12.99
N THR A 23 3.82 22.12 12.82
CA THR A 23 3.03 22.71 13.91
C THR A 23 1.68 22.01 14.15
N GLY A 24 1.26 21.14 13.24
CA GLY A 24 0.00 20.40 13.35
C GLY A 24 -0.05 19.46 14.56
N ALA A 25 -1.25 19.34 15.15
CA ALA A 25 -1.51 18.54 16.34
C ALA A 25 -2.43 17.36 16.03
N VAL A 26 -2.18 16.22 16.69
CA VAL A 26 -3.05 15.05 16.62
C VAL A 26 -4.16 15.21 17.66
N ARG A 27 -5.41 15.18 17.23
CA ARG A 27 -6.59 15.25 18.11
C ARG A 27 -7.44 13.99 17.99
N LEU A 28 -7.95 13.52 19.12
CA LEU A 28 -8.97 12.49 19.15
C LEU A 28 -10.33 13.12 18.84
N ARG A 29 -11.09 12.50 17.93
CA ARG A 29 -12.38 13.00 17.50
C ARG A 29 -13.47 11.92 17.61
N PRO A 30 -14.72 12.29 17.94
CA PRO A 30 -15.86 11.40 17.76
C PRO A 30 -16.01 10.97 16.29
N ALA A 31 -16.64 9.81 16.06
CA ALA A 31 -16.79 9.24 14.72
C ALA A 31 -17.45 10.20 13.72
N GLU A 32 -18.53 10.89 14.14
CA GLU A 32 -19.27 11.83 13.31
C GLU A 32 -18.43 13.03 12.88
N GLU A 33 -17.59 13.57 13.78
CA GLU A 33 -16.68 14.69 13.45
C GLU A 33 -15.47 14.25 12.62
N ALA A 34 -15.03 13.00 12.77
CA ALA A 34 -13.84 12.48 12.11
C ALA A 34 -14.09 12.04 10.66
N ARG A 35 -15.30 11.57 10.35
CA ARG A 35 -15.60 10.90 9.08
C ARG A 35 -15.19 11.72 7.85
N GLY A 36 -15.71 12.94 7.70
CA GLY A 36 -15.40 13.78 6.53
C GLY A 36 -13.89 14.05 6.38
N ARG A 37 -13.18 14.26 7.49
CA ARG A 37 -11.73 14.50 7.53
C ARG A 37 -10.92 13.26 7.13
N VAL A 38 -11.34 12.09 7.57
CA VAL A 38 -10.73 10.79 7.21
C VAL A 38 -10.92 10.52 5.72
N GLU A 39 -12.13 10.74 5.20
CA GLU A 39 -12.45 10.58 3.79
C GLU A 39 -11.59 11.51 2.91
N GLU A 40 -11.49 12.80 3.29
CA GLU A 40 -10.66 13.80 2.59
C GLU A 40 -9.19 13.39 2.51
N VAL A 41 -8.59 13.02 3.65
CA VAL A 41 -7.17 12.61 3.69
C VAL A 41 -6.96 11.32 2.90
N TYR A 42 -7.89 10.35 2.97
CA TYR A 42 -7.79 9.11 2.21
C TYR A 42 -7.83 9.37 0.70
N ASP A 43 -8.75 10.24 0.24
CA ASP A 43 -8.88 10.58 -1.18
C ASP A 43 -7.64 11.29 -1.73
N ARG A 44 -6.97 12.12 -0.92
CA ARG A 44 -5.69 12.72 -1.29
C ARG A 44 -4.55 11.69 -1.29
N ALA A 45 -4.48 10.84 -0.26
CA ALA A 45 -3.42 9.83 -0.14
C ALA A 45 -3.48 8.78 -1.26
N ARG A 46 -4.69 8.35 -1.65
CA ARG A 46 -4.87 7.31 -2.68
C ARG A 46 -4.44 7.75 -4.08
N LEU A 47 -4.47 9.05 -4.36
CA LEU A 47 -4.02 9.58 -5.66
C LEU A 47 -2.50 9.65 -5.76
N ALA A 48 -1.81 9.71 -4.63
CA ALA A 48 -0.34 9.79 -4.56
C ALA A 48 0.34 8.43 -4.33
N THR A 49 -0.41 7.35 -4.13
CA THR A 49 0.14 6.04 -3.73
C THR A 49 -0.56 4.89 -4.44
N THR A 50 0.21 3.98 -5.02
CA THR A 50 -0.31 2.76 -5.67
C THR A 50 -0.86 1.77 -4.65
N GLY A 51 -1.99 1.14 -4.96
CA GLY A 51 -2.62 0.10 -4.13
C GLY A 51 -3.77 0.58 -3.24
N TRP A 52 -4.15 1.86 -3.32
CA TRP A 52 -5.25 2.46 -2.56
C TRP A 52 -6.54 2.55 -3.42
N PRO A 53 -7.52 1.65 -3.25
CA PRO A 53 -8.72 1.70 -4.07
C PRO A 53 -9.64 2.87 -3.68
N GLY A 54 -10.39 3.40 -4.65
CA GLY A 54 -11.46 4.35 -4.38
C GLY A 54 -12.55 3.75 -3.48
N ARG A 55 -13.13 4.56 -2.60
CA ARG A 55 -14.17 4.12 -1.65
C ARG A 55 -15.45 4.95 -1.81
N ARG A 56 -16.53 4.32 -2.30
CA ARG A 56 -17.89 4.88 -2.22
C ARG A 56 -18.41 4.94 -0.76
N ALA A 57 -19.43 5.73 -0.52
CA ALA A 57 -20.02 5.95 0.81
C ALA A 57 -20.39 4.65 1.57
N ALA A 58 -20.86 3.62 0.86
CA ALA A 58 -21.17 2.31 1.45
C ALA A 58 -19.92 1.59 2.00
N HIS A 59 -18.77 1.68 1.31
CA HIS A 59 -17.53 1.10 1.82
C HIS A 59 -17.07 1.82 3.08
N TRP A 60 -17.23 3.15 3.14
CA TRP A 60 -16.95 3.92 4.35
C TRP A 60 -17.89 3.53 5.49
N ALA A 61 -19.18 3.38 5.23
CA ALA A 61 -20.13 2.92 6.23
C ALA A 61 -19.72 1.57 6.85
N VAL A 62 -19.38 0.58 6.02
CA VAL A 62 -18.91 -0.74 6.50
C VAL A 62 -17.60 -0.63 7.27
N ARG A 63 -16.64 0.18 6.78
CA ARG A 63 -15.33 0.34 7.41
C ARG A 63 -15.42 0.97 8.79
N LEU A 64 -16.28 1.98 8.95
CA LEU A 64 -16.38 2.80 10.15
C LEU A 64 -17.44 2.28 11.14
N ALA A 65 -18.40 1.45 10.69
CA ALA A 65 -19.44 0.86 11.54
C ALA A 65 -18.88 0.06 12.71
N GLY A 66 -17.71 -0.56 12.52
CA GLY A 66 -16.97 -1.24 13.58
C GLY A 66 -17.82 -2.26 14.35
N HIS A 67 -18.55 -3.16 13.69
CA HIS A 67 -19.47 -4.09 14.35
C HIS A 67 -18.82 -4.91 15.48
N PRO A 68 -19.47 -5.06 16.66
CA PRO A 68 -18.91 -5.77 17.84
C PRO A 68 -18.37 -7.17 17.53
N HIS A 69 -19.09 -7.96 16.73
CA HIS A 69 -18.69 -9.33 16.36
C HIS A 69 -17.40 -9.38 15.51
N ARG A 70 -16.98 -8.26 14.90
CA ARG A 70 -15.74 -8.17 14.10
C ARG A 70 -14.55 -7.63 14.88
N ARG A 71 -14.71 -7.35 16.18
CA ARG A 71 -13.66 -6.71 16.99
C ARG A 71 -12.72 -7.70 17.65
N GLY A 72 -13.06 -9.00 17.72
CA GLY A 72 -12.19 -10.03 18.31
C GLY A 72 -11.73 -9.70 19.74
N GLY A 73 -12.64 -9.14 20.56
CA GLY A 73 -12.32 -8.67 21.92
C GLY A 73 -11.76 -7.24 22.01
N ALA A 74 -11.53 -6.56 20.88
CA ALA A 74 -11.05 -5.18 20.86
C ALA A 74 -12.17 -4.14 21.13
N THR A 75 -11.79 -2.94 21.56
CA THR A 75 -12.71 -1.81 21.79
C THR A 75 -13.35 -1.29 20.49
N SER A 76 -14.27 -0.34 20.64
CA SER A 76 -14.74 0.50 19.54
C SER A 76 -13.58 1.17 18.80
N LEU A 77 -13.83 1.49 17.52
CA LEU A 77 -12.87 2.18 16.67
C LEU A 77 -12.69 3.60 17.21
N ARG A 78 -11.45 4.03 17.34
CA ARG A 78 -11.06 5.38 17.73
C ARG A 78 -10.45 6.10 16.55
N TYR A 79 -10.61 7.42 16.55
CA TYR A 79 -10.24 8.30 15.45
C TYR A 79 -9.28 9.35 15.97
N ALA A 80 -8.05 9.32 15.44
CA ALA A 80 -7.09 10.38 15.62
C ALA A 80 -6.93 11.11 14.29
N VAL A 81 -7.04 12.44 14.29
CA VAL A 81 -6.86 13.27 13.09
C VAL A 81 -5.77 14.28 13.36
N ARG A 82 -4.86 14.47 12.40
CA ARG A 82 -3.86 15.54 12.44
C ARG A 82 -4.44 16.79 11.81
N GLU A 83 -4.61 17.80 12.65
CA GLU A 83 -5.11 19.11 12.30
C GLU A 83 -3.94 20.08 12.19
N GLU A 84 -3.87 20.80 11.07
CA GLU A 84 -2.94 21.88 10.80
C GLU A 84 -3.52 23.24 11.24
N ALA A 85 -2.74 24.31 11.02
CA ALA A 85 -3.25 25.66 11.14
C ALA A 85 -4.52 25.87 10.29
N TYR A 86 -5.44 26.69 10.81
CA TYR A 86 -6.71 27.02 10.14
C TYR A 86 -7.65 25.82 9.87
N GLY A 87 -7.44 24.69 10.55
CA GLY A 87 -8.37 23.55 10.53
C GLY A 87 -8.21 22.59 9.36
N ALA A 88 -7.21 22.78 8.50
CA ALA A 88 -6.86 21.82 7.45
C ALA A 88 -6.40 20.49 8.07
N VAL A 89 -6.62 19.37 7.35
CA VAL A 89 -6.22 18.04 7.83
C VAL A 89 -5.13 17.43 6.97
N SER A 90 -4.15 16.80 7.61
CA SER A 90 -2.97 16.25 6.93
C SER A 90 -2.67 14.79 7.26
N GLY A 91 -3.48 14.16 8.11
CA GLY A 91 -3.33 12.76 8.44
C GLY A 91 -4.44 12.25 9.34
N TYR A 92 -4.60 10.94 9.39
CA TYR A 92 -5.46 10.28 10.37
C TYR A 92 -4.90 8.92 10.75
N ALA A 93 -5.32 8.44 11.92
CA ALA A 93 -5.14 7.07 12.36
C ALA A 93 -6.47 6.51 12.88
N LEU A 94 -6.81 5.32 12.41
CA LEU A 94 -7.92 4.51 12.91
C LEU A 94 -7.34 3.37 13.72
N TYR A 95 -7.75 3.21 14.98
CA TYR A 95 -7.17 2.22 15.87
C TYR A 95 -8.21 1.67 16.86
N ARG A 96 -7.91 0.53 17.49
CA ARG A 96 -8.74 -0.06 18.56
C ARG A 96 -7.96 -0.11 19.87
N HIS A 97 -8.49 -0.76 20.92
CA HIS A 97 -7.82 -1.23 22.16
C HIS A 97 -8.03 -2.73 22.39
N THR A 98 -6.97 -3.53 22.52
CA THR A 98 -7.01 -4.98 22.79
C THR A 98 -6.38 -5.25 24.14
N SER A 99 -7.14 -5.85 25.06
CA SER A 99 -6.58 -6.34 26.32
C SER A 99 -5.83 -7.65 26.08
N VAL A 100 -4.63 -7.78 26.66
CA VAL A 100 -3.89 -9.05 26.72
C VAL A 100 -3.98 -9.63 28.13
N PRO A 101 -3.99 -10.97 28.30
CA PRO A 101 -4.26 -11.61 29.59
C PRO A 101 -3.24 -11.31 30.70
N ASP A 102 -2.03 -10.87 30.36
CA ASP A 102 -0.92 -10.66 31.30
C ASP A 102 -0.95 -9.29 32.01
N GLY A 103 -2.00 -8.49 31.82
CA GLY A 103 -2.16 -7.19 32.49
C GLY A 103 -1.18 -6.11 31.99
N SER A 104 -0.27 -6.42 31.07
CA SER A 104 0.44 -5.41 30.32
C SER A 104 -0.58 -4.79 29.35
N GLY A 105 -0.98 -3.53 29.58
CA GLY A 105 -1.93 -2.85 28.70
C GLY A 105 -1.44 -2.90 27.24
N GLY A 106 -2.01 -3.81 26.45
CA GLY A 106 -1.70 -3.97 25.05
C GLY A 106 -2.41 -2.91 24.21
N ALA A 107 -1.76 -2.45 23.15
CA ALA A 107 -2.48 -1.83 22.04
C ALA A 107 -2.02 -2.42 20.71
N ASP A 108 -2.87 -3.19 20.06
CA ASP A 108 -3.76 -2.82 18.97
C ASP A 108 -3.19 -2.88 17.57
N PRO A 109 -3.94 -3.50 16.65
CA PRO A 109 -3.81 -3.17 15.26
C PRO A 109 -4.36 -1.74 15.07
N VAL A 110 -3.47 -0.80 14.81
CA VAL A 110 -3.80 0.38 14.02
C VAL A 110 -4.35 -0.15 12.70
N VAL A 111 -5.63 0.11 12.48
CA VAL A 111 -6.41 -0.43 11.38
C VAL A 111 -6.01 0.25 10.07
N VAL A 112 -5.71 1.56 10.13
CA VAL A 112 -5.15 2.35 9.02
C VAL A 112 -4.42 3.57 9.59
N LEU A 113 -3.19 3.80 9.13
CA LEU A 113 -2.49 5.07 9.26
C LEU A 113 -2.37 5.70 7.86
N ALA A 114 -2.81 6.95 7.71
CA ALA A 114 -2.63 7.72 6.49
C ALA A 114 -2.12 9.10 6.84
N ALA A 115 -1.09 9.57 6.14
CA ALA A 115 -0.51 10.88 6.35
C ALA A 115 -0.03 11.46 5.02
N LEU A 116 -0.27 12.75 4.81
CA LEU A 116 0.00 13.45 3.56
C LEU A 116 1.43 14.03 3.48
N SER A 117 2.20 13.93 4.57
CA SER A 117 3.58 14.40 4.63
C SER A 117 4.42 13.58 5.60
N ARG A 118 5.75 13.59 5.43
CA ARG A 118 6.70 12.94 6.37
C ARG A 118 6.54 13.46 7.81
N PRO A 119 6.41 14.78 8.07
CA PRO A 119 6.09 15.32 9.40
C PRO A 119 4.78 14.77 9.98
N ALA A 120 3.73 14.67 9.14
CA ALA A 120 2.45 14.12 9.54
C ALA A 120 2.55 12.65 9.94
N TYR A 121 3.34 11.88 9.19
CA TYR A 121 3.51 10.46 9.39
C TYR A 121 4.24 10.16 10.70
N GLY A 122 5.37 10.83 10.98
CA GLY A 122 6.15 10.59 12.18
C GLY A 122 5.38 10.88 13.48
N ARG A 123 4.60 11.97 13.52
CA ARG A 123 3.82 12.32 14.72
C ARG A 123 2.59 11.44 14.90
N CYS A 124 1.92 11.07 13.82
CA CYS A 124 0.84 10.08 13.86
C CYS A 124 1.32 8.65 14.14
N GLY A 125 2.60 8.33 13.91
CA GLY A 125 3.18 7.03 14.24
C GLY A 125 3.77 6.93 15.66
N GLY A 126 4.21 8.05 16.26
CA GLY A 126 5.00 8.05 17.50
C GLY A 126 4.42 8.75 18.73
N SER A 127 3.39 9.61 18.61
CA SER A 127 2.82 10.28 19.79
C SER A 127 1.31 10.46 19.69
N TRP A 128 0.55 9.64 20.42
CA TRP A 128 -0.89 9.80 20.60
C TRP A 128 -1.19 10.30 22.01
N PRO A 129 -1.86 11.46 22.17
CA PRO A 129 -2.29 11.93 23.49
C PRO A 129 -3.13 10.85 24.20
N GLY A 130 -2.78 10.52 25.44
CA GLY A 130 -3.57 9.62 26.29
C GLY A 130 -3.46 8.12 25.98
N SER A 131 -2.60 7.68 25.06
CA SER A 131 -2.31 6.25 24.95
C SER A 131 -1.43 5.82 26.13
N LEU A 132 -1.80 4.80 26.90
CA LEU A 132 -0.95 4.17 27.94
C LEU A 132 -0.27 2.91 27.38
N VAL A 133 -0.05 2.89 26.07
CA VAL A 133 0.14 1.65 25.34
C VAL A 133 1.61 1.29 25.21
N SER A 134 1.91 0.01 25.42
CA SER A 134 3.29 -0.50 25.45
C SER A 134 3.89 -0.68 24.05
N TRP A 135 3.06 -1.05 23.07
CA TRP A 135 3.44 -1.20 21.67
C TRP A 135 2.38 -0.62 20.74
N LEU A 136 2.77 -0.31 19.49
CA LEU A 136 1.85 -0.04 18.38
C LEU A 136 2.10 -1.08 17.30
N GLY A 137 1.03 -1.61 16.70
CA GLY A 137 1.10 -2.50 15.55
C GLY A 137 0.30 -1.93 14.38
N TYR A 138 0.89 -1.81 13.19
CA TYR A 138 0.15 -1.33 12.01
C TYR A 138 0.65 -2.01 10.75
N GLU A 139 -0.13 -1.95 9.68
CA GLU A 139 0.30 -2.39 8.37
C GLU A 139 0.60 -1.20 7.48
N GLY A 140 1.68 -1.32 6.71
CA GLY A 140 2.17 -0.29 5.82
C GLY A 140 2.88 -0.88 4.62
N ALA A 141 3.42 0.01 3.78
CA ALA A 141 4.25 -0.38 2.65
C ALA A 141 5.54 -1.10 3.09
N VAL A 142 6.23 -1.73 2.15
CA VAL A 142 7.51 -2.40 2.44
C VAL A 142 8.62 -1.37 2.73
N ASP A 143 8.56 -0.23 2.05
CA ASP A 143 9.49 0.91 2.13
C ASP A 143 9.06 1.96 3.18
N GLU A 144 8.40 1.52 4.25
CA GLU A 144 7.87 2.41 5.27
C GLU A 144 8.90 3.39 5.84
N VAL A 145 8.44 4.63 6.08
CA VAL A 145 9.34 5.75 6.41
C VAL A 145 9.69 5.76 7.90
N LEU A 146 8.84 5.20 8.77
CA LEU A 146 9.02 5.27 10.22
C LEU A 146 10.39 4.76 10.72
N PRO A 147 10.91 3.59 10.28
CA PRO A 147 12.23 3.12 10.70
C PRO A 147 13.36 4.13 10.41
N TRP A 148 13.22 4.94 9.37
CA TRP A 148 14.21 5.93 8.97
C TRP A 148 14.12 7.25 9.76
N LEU A 149 13.00 7.51 10.43
CA LEU A 149 12.81 8.69 11.30
C LEU A 149 13.33 8.47 12.73
N LEU A 150 13.55 7.21 13.14
CA LEU A 150 13.99 6.88 14.48
C LEU A 150 15.52 6.90 14.59
N GLU A 151 16.04 7.19 15.79
CA GLU A 151 17.47 7.03 16.11
C GLU A 151 17.90 5.57 15.92
N ASP A 152 17.11 4.63 16.46
CA ASP A 152 17.31 3.19 16.30
C ASP A 152 16.21 2.59 15.41
N SER A 153 16.53 2.33 14.15
CA SER A 153 15.58 1.74 13.18
C SER A 153 15.10 0.34 13.59
N ARG A 154 15.90 -0.40 14.38
CA ARG A 154 15.56 -1.75 14.88
C ARG A 154 14.47 -1.72 15.96
N ALA A 155 14.09 -0.54 16.45
CA ALA A 155 12.93 -0.37 17.31
C ALA A 155 11.62 -0.76 16.58
N VAL A 156 11.63 -0.74 15.24
CA VAL A 156 10.55 -1.22 14.39
C VAL A 156 10.84 -2.65 13.94
N ARG A 157 10.00 -3.59 14.36
CA ARG A 157 10.01 -4.95 13.84
C ARG A 157 9.00 -5.04 12.70
N SER A 158 9.41 -5.55 11.54
CA SER A 158 8.53 -5.76 10.39
C SER A 158 8.44 -7.23 10.01
N ALA A 159 7.25 -7.69 9.65
CA ALA A 159 7.02 -9.00 9.05
C ALA A 159 6.24 -8.86 7.74
N PRO A 160 6.58 -9.59 6.68
CA PRO A 160 5.85 -9.53 5.42
C PRO A 160 4.45 -10.14 5.56
N VAL A 161 3.47 -9.47 4.98
CA VAL A 161 2.07 -9.92 4.89
C VAL A 161 1.57 -9.75 3.45
N GLY A 162 0.80 -10.72 2.97
CA GLY A 162 0.16 -10.66 1.66
C GLY A 162 -1.26 -10.12 1.77
N ARG A 163 -1.59 -9.06 1.03
CA ARG A 163 -2.93 -8.44 1.10
C ARG A 163 -3.68 -8.41 -0.22
N LEU A 164 -3.02 -8.06 -1.32
CA LEU A 164 -3.67 -7.89 -2.63
C LEU A 164 -3.09 -8.83 -3.69
N TRP A 165 -4.01 -9.45 -4.43
CA TRP A 165 -3.75 -10.22 -5.65
C TRP A 165 -4.42 -9.50 -6.81
N VAL A 166 -3.74 -9.46 -7.96
CA VAL A 166 -4.24 -8.82 -9.17
C VAL A 166 -4.37 -9.88 -10.25
N ARG A 167 -5.53 -9.92 -10.91
CA ARG A 167 -5.77 -10.71 -12.10
C ARG A 167 -6.09 -9.77 -13.24
N LEU A 168 -5.29 -9.81 -14.30
CA LEU A 168 -5.58 -9.04 -15.51
C LEU A 168 -6.69 -9.76 -16.26
N VAL A 169 -7.84 -9.10 -16.40
CA VAL A 169 -8.97 -9.61 -17.18
C VAL A 169 -8.74 -9.32 -18.66
N ASP A 170 -8.25 -8.12 -18.96
CA ASP A 170 -7.86 -7.68 -20.31
C ASP A 170 -6.41 -7.18 -20.21
N VAL A 171 -5.48 -7.96 -20.77
CA VAL A 171 -4.03 -7.65 -20.69
C VAL A 171 -3.70 -6.34 -21.41
N GLY A 172 -4.25 -6.13 -22.61
CA GLY A 172 -3.99 -4.93 -23.41
C GLY A 172 -4.44 -3.67 -22.70
N ARG A 173 -5.71 -3.65 -22.28
CA ARG A 173 -6.27 -2.48 -21.56
C ARG A 173 -5.61 -2.26 -20.21
N ALA A 174 -5.30 -3.32 -19.45
CA ALA A 174 -4.68 -3.16 -18.15
C ALA A 174 -3.25 -2.60 -18.27
N LEU A 175 -2.43 -3.16 -19.16
CA LEU A 175 -1.05 -2.72 -19.35
C LEU A 175 -0.95 -1.33 -20.01
N ALA A 176 -1.91 -0.95 -20.85
CA ALA A 176 -2.02 0.42 -21.38
C ALA A 176 -2.55 1.41 -20.32
N GLY A 177 -3.35 0.96 -19.35
CA GLY A 177 -3.96 1.80 -18.32
C GLY A 177 -3.03 2.19 -17.17
N ARG A 178 -1.74 1.83 -17.22
CA ARG A 178 -0.74 2.19 -16.20
C ARG A 178 0.44 2.93 -16.82
N SER A 179 1.10 3.73 -16.00
CA SER A 179 2.40 4.33 -16.29
C SER A 179 3.56 3.39 -15.92
N TYR A 180 4.71 3.64 -16.56
CA TYR A 180 5.95 2.90 -16.38
C TYR A 180 7.08 3.87 -16.03
N ALA A 181 7.98 3.47 -15.13
CA ALA A 181 9.00 4.37 -14.58
C ALA A 181 10.09 4.76 -15.59
N VAL A 182 10.30 3.94 -16.62
CA VAL A 182 11.26 4.20 -17.69
C VAL A 182 10.65 3.77 -19.03
N PRO A 183 11.13 4.33 -20.16
CA PRO A 183 10.67 3.92 -21.48
C PRO A 183 10.85 2.41 -21.69
N LEU A 184 9.90 1.78 -22.39
CA LEU A 184 9.95 0.38 -22.76
C LEU A 184 9.32 0.12 -24.12
N ASP A 185 9.84 -0.89 -24.81
CA ASP A 185 9.23 -1.51 -26.00
C ASP A 185 9.54 -3.01 -25.91
N VAL A 186 8.51 -3.82 -25.65
CA VAL A 186 8.64 -5.25 -25.40
C VAL A 186 7.47 -6.02 -25.99
N VAL A 187 7.73 -7.18 -26.56
CA VAL A 187 6.70 -8.13 -27.00
C VAL A 187 6.57 -9.25 -25.96
N LEU A 188 5.40 -9.33 -25.33
CA LEU A 188 5.05 -10.35 -24.33
C LEU A 188 4.23 -11.45 -24.99
N GLU A 189 4.71 -12.70 -24.97
CA GLU A 189 3.91 -13.88 -25.29
C GLU A 189 3.21 -14.37 -24.02
N VAL A 190 1.91 -14.06 -23.93
CA VAL A 190 1.08 -14.34 -22.75
C VAL A 190 0.30 -15.63 -22.97
N ARG A 191 0.33 -16.50 -21.96
CA ARG A 191 -0.54 -17.67 -21.84
C ARG A 191 -1.66 -17.37 -20.85
N ASP A 192 -2.91 -17.62 -21.25
CA ASP A 192 -4.06 -17.51 -20.35
C ASP A 192 -5.12 -18.54 -20.74
N ALA A 193 -5.21 -19.63 -19.98
CA ALA A 193 -6.20 -20.68 -20.22
C ALA A 193 -7.62 -20.28 -19.77
N PHE A 194 -7.74 -19.32 -18.84
CA PHE A 194 -9.02 -18.94 -18.25
C PHE A 194 -9.70 -17.78 -19.01
N CYS A 195 -8.90 -16.84 -19.51
CA CYS A 195 -9.35 -15.76 -20.40
C CYS A 195 -8.61 -15.89 -21.75
N PRO A 196 -9.06 -16.77 -22.68
CA PRO A 196 -8.33 -17.09 -23.90
C PRO A 196 -8.06 -15.88 -24.82
N TRP A 197 -8.85 -14.81 -24.72
CA TRP A 197 -8.63 -13.57 -25.47
C TRP A 197 -7.34 -12.83 -25.08
N ASN A 198 -6.76 -13.14 -23.91
CA ASN A 198 -5.45 -12.62 -23.51
C ASN A 198 -4.30 -13.42 -24.12
N ALA A 199 -4.54 -14.63 -24.61
CA ALA A 199 -3.48 -15.50 -25.11
C ALA A 199 -2.90 -14.96 -26.43
N GLY A 200 -1.58 -15.03 -26.57
CA GLY A 200 -0.87 -14.57 -27.77
C GLY A 200 0.15 -13.49 -27.45
N ARG A 201 0.57 -12.75 -28.48
CA ARG A 201 1.65 -11.76 -28.37
C ARG A 201 1.09 -10.36 -28.29
N HIS A 202 1.55 -9.62 -27.29
CA HIS A 202 1.18 -8.23 -27.04
C HIS A 202 2.44 -7.36 -27.07
N ARG A 203 2.46 -6.33 -27.89
CA ARG A 203 3.53 -5.34 -27.88
C ARG A 203 3.15 -4.22 -26.92
N LEU A 204 3.91 -4.11 -25.85
CA LEU A 204 3.79 -3.05 -24.86
C LEU A 204 4.86 -1.99 -25.14
N ARG A 205 4.41 -0.75 -25.36
CA ARG A 205 5.26 0.43 -25.46
C ARG A 205 4.87 1.46 -24.43
N GLY A 206 5.84 2.08 -23.79
CA GLY A 206 5.65 3.25 -22.93
C GLY A 206 6.82 4.20 -23.10
N ASP A 207 6.52 5.49 -23.12
CA ASP A 207 7.50 6.57 -23.29
C ASP A 207 8.16 7.01 -21.97
N GLY A 208 7.63 6.56 -20.83
CA GLY A 208 8.07 6.98 -19.49
C GLY A 208 7.34 8.22 -18.96
N ASP A 209 6.55 8.91 -19.79
CA ASP A 209 5.78 10.12 -19.45
C ASP A 209 4.31 9.81 -19.11
N GLY A 210 4.02 8.53 -18.87
CA GLY A 210 2.73 8.05 -18.37
C GLY A 210 1.77 7.56 -19.44
N VAL A 211 2.13 7.63 -20.73
CA VAL A 211 1.35 7.04 -21.81
C VAL A 211 1.92 5.68 -22.16
N ALA A 212 1.04 4.67 -22.19
CA ALA A 212 1.39 3.34 -22.63
C ALA A 212 0.37 2.80 -23.63
N VAL A 213 0.86 2.03 -24.58
CA VAL A 213 0.06 1.34 -25.60
C VAL A 213 0.40 -0.14 -25.52
N CYS A 214 -0.62 -0.98 -25.46
CA CYS A 214 -0.45 -2.43 -25.46
C CYS A 214 -1.44 -3.05 -26.44
N GLU A 215 -0.91 -3.60 -27.54
CA GLU A 215 -1.72 -4.07 -28.66
C GLU A 215 -1.27 -5.47 -29.11
N PRO A 216 -2.18 -6.30 -29.65
CA PRO A 216 -1.82 -7.57 -30.27
C PRO A 216 -0.79 -7.37 -31.40
N THR A 217 0.15 -8.31 -31.54
CA THR A 217 1.17 -8.25 -32.59
C THR A 217 1.57 -9.62 -33.11
N THR A 218 2.14 -9.66 -34.31
CA THR A 218 2.77 -10.87 -34.90
C THR A 218 4.29 -10.87 -34.76
N ALA A 219 4.88 -9.80 -34.22
CA ALA A 219 6.33 -9.70 -34.01
C ALA A 219 6.86 -10.85 -33.12
N PRO A 220 8.15 -11.21 -33.24
CA PRO A 220 8.79 -12.17 -32.34
C PRO A 220 8.63 -11.73 -30.88
N ALA A 221 8.38 -12.69 -29.98
CA ALA A 221 8.28 -12.42 -28.56
C ALA A 221 9.66 -12.20 -27.95
N ASP A 222 9.75 -11.23 -27.04
CA ASP A 222 10.95 -10.97 -26.24
C ASP A 222 10.90 -11.70 -24.90
N LEU A 223 9.70 -11.80 -24.30
CA LEU A 223 9.44 -12.52 -23.05
C LEU A 223 8.24 -13.45 -23.21
N ARG A 224 8.27 -14.62 -22.54
CA ARG A 224 7.15 -15.55 -22.48
C ARG A 224 6.77 -15.84 -21.02
N LEU A 225 5.46 -15.79 -20.73
CA LEU A 225 4.93 -15.89 -19.36
C LEU A 225 3.45 -16.29 -19.34
N ASP A 226 2.93 -16.67 -18.18
CA ASP A 226 1.49 -16.82 -17.92
C ASP A 226 0.91 -15.47 -17.47
N VAL A 227 -0.40 -15.25 -17.63
CA VAL A 227 -1.06 -14.00 -17.21
C VAL A 227 -0.87 -13.68 -15.72
N ALA A 228 -0.58 -14.68 -14.89
CA ALA A 228 -0.31 -14.50 -13.47
C ALA A 228 0.93 -13.63 -13.19
N GLU A 229 1.98 -13.70 -14.02
CA GLU A 229 3.22 -12.94 -13.80
C GLU A 229 3.05 -11.41 -13.98
N PRO A 230 2.49 -10.89 -15.10
CA PRO A 230 2.22 -9.47 -15.24
C PRO A 230 1.15 -9.01 -14.24
N GLY A 231 0.22 -9.88 -13.81
CA GLY A 231 -0.68 -9.60 -12.70
C GLY A 231 0.06 -9.36 -11.38
N ALA A 232 1.02 -10.24 -11.03
CA ALA A 232 1.83 -10.08 -9.83
C ALA A 232 2.69 -8.81 -9.86
N ALA A 233 3.25 -8.46 -11.02
CA ALA A 233 4.08 -7.27 -11.22
C ALA A 233 3.27 -5.99 -11.48
N PHE A 234 1.95 -6.09 -11.66
CA PHE A 234 1.10 -5.00 -12.18
C PHE A 234 1.17 -3.71 -11.35
N LEU A 235 1.32 -3.82 -10.04
CA LEU A 235 1.36 -2.67 -9.14
C LEU A 235 2.79 -2.25 -8.78
N GLY A 236 3.80 -2.95 -9.32
CA GLY A 236 5.22 -2.61 -9.19
C GLY A 236 5.95 -3.19 -7.99
N GLY A 237 5.26 -3.91 -7.09
CA GLY A 237 5.87 -4.51 -5.91
C GLY A 237 6.65 -5.79 -6.21
N THR A 238 6.02 -6.78 -6.85
CA THR A 238 6.73 -7.98 -7.33
C THR A 238 7.48 -7.65 -8.61
N THR A 239 8.76 -8.04 -8.70
CA THR A 239 9.57 -7.78 -9.90
C THR A 239 9.47 -8.92 -10.91
N LEU A 240 9.41 -8.60 -12.20
CA LEU A 240 9.48 -9.62 -13.26
C LEU A 240 10.83 -10.33 -13.25
N ALA A 241 11.91 -9.66 -12.87
CA ALA A 241 13.23 -10.26 -12.70
C ALA A 241 13.24 -11.39 -11.64
N ALA A 242 12.58 -11.19 -10.50
CA ALA A 242 12.44 -12.25 -9.48
C ALA A 242 11.61 -13.43 -9.99
N LEU A 243 10.56 -13.15 -10.78
CA LEU A 243 9.75 -14.20 -11.42
C LEU A 243 10.54 -14.96 -12.49
N GLY A 244 11.41 -14.28 -13.26
CA GLY A 244 12.30 -14.94 -14.20
C GLY A 244 13.38 -15.79 -13.53
N ALA A 245 13.97 -15.31 -12.43
CA ALA A 245 14.89 -16.11 -11.60
C ALA A 245 14.22 -17.37 -11.04
N ALA A 246 12.91 -17.34 -10.82
CA ALA A 246 12.11 -18.49 -10.42
C ALA A 246 11.63 -19.37 -11.60
N GLY A 247 12.04 -19.06 -12.84
CA GLY A 247 11.66 -19.81 -14.05
C GLY A 247 10.23 -19.56 -14.53
N ARG A 248 9.54 -18.54 -14.00
CA ARG A 248 8.15 -18.22 -14.37
C ARG A 248 8.03 -17.25 -15.54
N VAL A 249 9.10 -16.50 -15.81
CA VAL A 249 9.23 -15.64 -16.98
C VAL A 249 10.44 -16.11 -17.77
N GLU A 250 10.21 -16.52 -19.01
CA GLU A 250 11.26 -16.94 -19.93
C GLU A 250 11.71 -15.73 -20.76
N GLU A 251 13.00 -15.41 -20.71
CA GLU A 251 13.60 -14.37 -21.55
C GLU A 251 14.04 -14.98 -22.89
N LEU A 252 13.42 -14.52 -23.98
CA LEU A 252 13.72 -14.97 -25.34
C LEU A 252 14.72 -14.04 -26.03
N ARG A 253 14.72 -12.75 -25.65
CA ARG A 253 15.71 -11.77 -26.10
C ARG A 253 16.54 -11.28 -24.90
N PRO A 254 17.86 -11.52 -24.88
CA PRO A 254 18.72 -11.16 -23.76
C PRO A 254 18.63 -9.68 -23.35
N GLY A 255 18.57 -9.46 -22.04
CA GLY A 255 18.55 -8.14 -21.39
C GLY A 255 17.20 -7.42 -21.42
N VAL A 256 16.18 -7.96 -22.08
CA VAL A 256 14.83 -7.38 -22.09
C VAL A 256 14.17 -7.52 -20.72
N LEU A 257 14.30 -8.67 -20.05
CA LEU A 257 13.67 -8.95 -18.77
C LEU A 257 14.05 -7.92 -17.70
N ALA A 258 15.35 -7.60 -17.61
CA ALA A 258 15.84 -6.62 -16.65
C ALA A 258 15.26 -5.22 -16.90
N ARG A 259 15.21 -4.77 -18.17
CA ARG A 259 14.65 -3.47 -18.55
C ARG A 259 13.14 -3.40 -18.31
N THR A 260 12.39 -4.43 -18.73
CA THR A 260 10.95 -4.52 -18.48
C THR A 260 10.64 -4.58 -16.99
N SER A 261 11.44 -5.33 -16.22
CA SER A 261 11.30 -5.38 -14.76
C SER A 261 11.52 -4.02 -14.10
N ALA A 262 12.48 -3.22 -14.58
CA ALA A 262 12.70 -1.86 -14.09
C ALA A 262 11.53 -0.92 -14.45
N ALA A 263 11.02 -1.01 -15.69
CA ALA A 263 9.89 -0.22 -16.15
C ALA A 263 8.61 -0.47 -15.33
N PHE A 264 8.39 -1.71 -14.88
CA PHE A 264 7.22 -2.06 -14.06
C PHE A 264 7.29 -1.53 -12.62
N ARG A 265 8.45 -1.04 -12.15
CA ARG A 265 8.59 -0.46 -10.80
C ARG A 265 7.87 0.88 -10.71
N GLY A 266 7.53 1.27 -9.49
CA GLY A 266 7.12 2.63 -9.15
C GLY A 266 8.11 3.25 -8.16
N ASP A 267 7.99 4.56 -7.94
CA ASP A 267 8.84 5.30 -6.99
C ASP A 267 8.64 4.87 -5.53
N ARG A 268 7.47 4.32 -5.22
CA ARG A 268 7.12 3.79 -3.89
C ARG A 268 6.57 2.39 -4.01
N GLU A 269 6.82 1.57 -2.99
CA GLU A 269 6.24 0.24 -2.92
C GLU A 269 4.70 0.34 -2.80
N PRO A 270 3.95 -0.42 -3.62
CA PRO A 270 2.51 -0.40 -3.53
C PRO A 270 2.03 -1.05 -2.23
N TRP A 271 0.96 -0.54 -1.65
CA TRP A 271 0.37 -1.12 -0.45
C TRP A 271 -1.13 -0.88 -0.37
N TYR A 272 -1.86 -1.83 0.25
CA TYR A 272 -3.31 -1.78 0.39
C TYR A 272 -3.76 -1.42 1.82
N PRO A 273 -4.32 -0.21 2.06
CA PRO A 273 -4.72 0.31 3.38
C PRO A 273 -6.05 -0.24 3.91
N GLY A 274 -6.33 -1.52 3.71
CA GLY A 274 -7.57 -2.17 4.14
C GLY A 274 -7.42 -3.23 5.22
N GLY A 275 -6.20 -3.70 5.55
CA GLY A 275 -6.03 -4.81 6.48
C GLY A 275 -6.86 -6.03 6.07
N TRP A 276 -7.43 -6.76 7.05
CA TRP A 276 -8.26 -7.97 6.80
C TRP A 276 -9.64 -7.71 6.21
N ALA A 277 -10.13 -6.46 6.21
CA ALA A 277 -11.39 -6.15 5.54
C ALA A 277 -11.11 -5.90 4.06
N PHE A 278 -10.85 -7.00 3.34
CA PHE A 278 -10.84 -7.03 1.89
C PHE A 278 -12.24 -6.66 1.37
N PRO A 279 -12.38 -5.98 0.21
CA PRO A 279 -13.58 -5.20 -0.06
C PRO A 279 -14.79 -6.12 -0.23
N LEU A 280 -15.86 -5.85 0.53
CA LEU A 280 -17.21 -6.06 0.01
C LEU A 280 -17.36 -5.08 -1.15
N TYR A 281 -17.04 -5.52 -2.36
CA TYR A 281 -17.45 -4.83 -3.58
C TYR A 281 -18.98 -4.89 -3.69
#